data_AF-A0A9X8BZ47-F1
#
_entry.id   AF-A0A9X8BZ47-F1
#
_cell.length_a   1.000
_cell.length_b   1.000
_cell.length_c   1.000
_cell.angle_alpha   90.00
_cell.angle_beta   90.00
_cell.angle_gamma   90.00
#
_symmetry.space_group_name_H-M   'P 1'
#
loop_
_entity.id
_entity.type
_entity.pdbx_description
1 polymer ?
#
loop_
_entity_poly.entity_id
_entity_poly.type
_entity_poly.pdbx_seq_one_letter_code
_entity_poly.pdbx_strand_id
1 'polypeptide(L)'
;MHQLDFENKLADISKGRIVIEDSQIEHRDKEEDNIYKANWKGFEIYAKMGKNDWVENSYSVSTNRNVFEDKTLYENYHKLMESLIRIMDSKLTLEEIDKLIAKGVDENESPNTYDFGYERYVGKDKGNQIRFTITDRK
;
A
#
# COMPACT_ATOMS: atom_id res chain seq x y z
N MET A 1 -9.35 9.96 5.46
CA MET A 1 -9.83 9.28 6.68
C MET A 1 -8.86 9.62 7.79
N HIS A 2 -9.27 9.77 9.06
CA HIS A 2 -8.27 10.06 10.11
C HIS A 2 -7.31 8.88 10.31
N GLN A 3 -6.08 9.14 10.76
CA GLN A 3 -5.05 8.11 10.96
C GLN A 3 -5.55 6.91 11.77
N LEU A 4 -6.14 7.15 12.95
CA LEU A 4 -6.62 6.07 13.81
C LEU A 4 -7.74 5.26 13.14
N ASP A 5 -8.62 5.90 12.37
CA ASP A 5 -9.66 5.21 11.60
C ASP A 5 -9.05 4.35 10.49
N PHE A 6 -7.96 4.80 9.86
CA PHE A 6 -7.23 4.03 8.86
C PHE A 6 -6.63 2.77 9.47
N GLU A 7 -5.89 2.91 10.58
CA GLU A 7 -5.25 1.80 11.27
C GLU A 7 -6.28 0.77 11.77
N ASN A 8 -7.37 1.24 12.38
CA ASN A 8 -8.46 0.37 12.83
C ASN A 8 -9.14 -0.36 11.67
N LYS A 9 -9.44 0.32 10.55
CA LYS A 9 -10.03 -0.35 9.38
C LYS A 9 -9.10 -1.38 8.77
N LEU A 10 -7.80 -1.11 8.74
CA LEU A 10 -6.81 -2.06 8.24
C LEU A 10 -6.76 -3.31 9.12
N ALA A 11 -6.83 -3.15 10.44
CA ALA A 11 -6.97 -4.25 11.39
C ALA A 11 -8.27 -5.03 11.17
N ASP A 12 -9.42 -4.35 11.07
CA ASP A 12 -10.72 -4.98 10.90
C ASP A 12 -10.83 -5.79 9.60
N ILE A 13 -10.46 -5.18 8.46
CA ILE A 13 -10.51 -5.82 7.14
C ILE A 13 -9.57 -7.02 7.06
N SER A 14 -8.41 -6.91 7.69
CA SER A 14 -7.43 -8.00 7.75
C SER A 14 -7.76 -9.05 8.81
N LYS A 15 -8.84 -8.87 9.58
CA LYS A 15 -9.23 -9.72 10.73
C LYS A 15 -8.11 -9.83 11.77
N GLY A 16 -7.48 -8.70 12.09
CA GLY A 16 -6.38 -8.57 13.04
C GLY A 16 -5.04 -9.09 12.54
N ARG A 17 -4.91 -9.47 11.25
CA ARG A 17 -3.63 -9.95 10.69
C ARG A 17 -2.64 -8.80 10.44
N ILE A 18 -3.16 -7.63 10.15
CA ILE A 18 -2.39 -6.41 9.91
C ILE A 18 -2.75 -5.42 11.01
N VAL A 19 -1.82 -5.24 11.94
CA VAL A 19 -1.91 -4.25 13.03
C VAL A 19 -0.69 -3.35 12.89
N ILE A 20 -0.91 -2.04 12.90
CA ILE A 20 0.15 -1.05 12.88
C ILE A 20 0.38 -0.61 14.32
N GLU A 21 1.61 -0.77 14.80
CA GLU A 21 1.98 -0.44 16.18
C GLU A 21 2.97 0.74 16.25
N ASP A 22 3.61 1.08 15.14
CA ASP A 22 4.78 1.95 15.07
C ASP A 22 4.65 3.05 14.00
N SER A 23 3.43 3.50 13.70
CA SER A 23 3.21 4.56 12.71
C SER A 23 3.89 5.88 13.12
N GLN A 24 4.39 6.58 12.11
CA GLN A 24 5.09 7.85 12.24
C GLN A 24 4.56 8.85 11.21
N ILE A 25 4.65 10.13 11.54
CA ILE A 25 4.35 11.22 10.62
C ILE A 25 5.68 11.87 10.24
N GLU A 26 6.02 11.82 8.97
CA GLU A 26 7.21 12.46 8.42
C GLU A 26 6.80 13.78 7.76
N HIS A 27 7.35 14.90 8.25
CA HIS A 27 7.19 16.20 7.59
C HIS A 27 8.21 16.34 6.46
N ARG A 28 7.74 16.73 5.28
CA ARG A 28 8.59 16.99 4.12
C ARG A 28 8.67 18.48 3.83
N ASP A 29 9.78 19.09 4.25
CA ASP A 29 10.01 20.53 4.14
C ASP A 29 9.92 21.06 2.69
N LYS A 30 10.32 20.27 1.69
CA LYS A 30 10.37 20.71 0.28
C LYS A 30 8.99 20.72 -0.39
N GLU A 31 8.16 19.74 -0.04
CA GLU A 31 6.82 19.56 -0.59
C GLU A 31 5.74 20.25 0.26
N GLU A 32 6.12 20.81 1.41
CA GLU A 32 5.25 21.39 2.44
C GLU A 32 4.07 20.47 2.80
N ASP A 33 4.34 19.16 2.89
CA ASP A 33 3.34 18.16 3.23
C ASP A 33 3.81 17.18 4.30
N ASN A 34 2.87 16.38 4.79
CA ASN A 34 3.10 15.34 5.77
C ASN A 34 2.84 13.98 5.13
N ILE A 35 3.62 12.98 5.51
CA ILE A 35 3.42 11.59 5.10
C ILE A 35 3.16 10.75 6.35
N TYR A 36 2.12 9.94 6.28
CA TYR A 36 1.95 8.79 7.16
C TYR A 36 2.89 7.67 6.72
N LYS A 37 3.72 7.18 7.62
CA LYS A 37 4.63 6.06 7.40
C LYS A 37 4.39 4.98 8.45
N ALA A 38 4.34 3.72 8.03
CA ALA A 38 4.29 2.57 8.94
C ALA A 38 5.08 1.39 8.39
N ASN A 39 5.52 0.48 9.25
CA ASN A 39 6.10 -0.80 8.83
C ASN A 39 5.19 -1.95 9.25
N TRP A 40 4.96 -2.89 8.34
CA TRP A 40 4.34 -4.16 8.68
C TRP A 40 5.12 -5.30 8.04
N LYS A 41 5.81 -6.11 8.86
CA LYS A 41 6.59 -7.28 8.43
C LYS A 41 7.61 -7.00 7.32
N GLY A 42 8.21 -5.82 7.30
CA GLY A 42 9.17 -5.43 6.25
C GLY A 42 8.53 -4.86 4.98
N PHE A 43 7.23 -4.57 5.02
CA PHE A 43 6.54 -3.70 4.06
C PHE A 43 6.39 -2.32 4.67
N GLU A 44 6.98 -1.31 4.05
CA GLU A 44 6.75 0.08 4.41
C GLU A 44 5.50 0.58 3.68
N ILE A 45 4.58 1.19 4.43
CA ILE A 45 3.33 1.74 3.93
C ILE A 45 3.42 3.25 4.05
N TYR A 46 3.14 3.95 2.96
CA TYR A 46 3.16 5.40 2.86
C TYR A 46 1.82 5.92 2.37
N ALA A 47 1.36 7.00 2.97
CA ALA A 47 0.17 7.73 2.51
C ALA A 47 0.37 9.22 2.77
N LYS A 48 -0.07 10.06 1.84
CA LYS A 48 -0.05 11.51 2.06
C LYS A 48 -1.04 11.88 3.16
N MET A 49 -0.67 12.84 3.99
CA MET A 49 -1.52 13.40 5.03
C MET A 49 -1.96 14.82 4.68
N GLY A 50 -3.26 15.02 4.69
CA GLY A 50 -3.90 16.34 4.71
C GLY A 50 -3.96 16.92 6.12
N LYS A 51 -4.72 18.02 6.26
CA LYS A 51 -4.92 18.69 7.55
C LYS A 51 -5.65 17.78 8.56
N ASN A 52 -5.42 17.99 9.85
CA ASN A 52 -6.09 17.27 10.96
C ASN A 52 -5.96 15.74 10.86
N ASP A 53 -4.74 15.26 10.61
CA ASP A 53 -4.40 13.83 10.55
C ASP A 53 -5.18 13.04 9.50
N TRP A 54 -5.61 13.70 8.43
CA TRP A 54 -6.37 13.07 7.35
C TRP A 54 -5.43 12.31 6.41
N VAL A 55 -5.47 10.98 6.47
CA VAL A 55 -4.81 10.10 5.51
C VAL A 55 -5.56 10.13 4.18
N GLU A 56 -4.84 10.46 3.10
CA GLU A 56 -5.34 10.37 1.73
C GLU A 56 -5.60 8.92 1.34
N ASN A 57 -6.59 8.70 0.49
CA ASN A 57 -7.01 7.37 0.07
C ASN A 57 -6.17 6.81 -1.09
N SER A 58 -4.86 7.04 -1.01
CA SER A 58 -3.84 6.62 -1.96
C SER A 58 -2.62 6.16 -1.21
N TYR A 59 -2.13 4.97 -1.55
CA TYR A 59 -1.14 4.25 -0.76
C TYR A 59 0.05 3.84 -1.62
N SER A 60 1.26 3.99 -1.09
CA SER A 60 2.47 3.39 -1.66
C SER A 60 2.99 2.35 -0.69
N VAL A 61 3.27 1.15 -1.19
CA VAL A 61 3.85 0.05 -0.42
C VAL A 61 5.21 -0.27 -1.00
N SER A 62 6.25 -0.30 -0.17
CA SER A 62 7.59 -0.70 -0.61
C SER A 62 8.19 -1.78 0.25
N THR A 63 9.04 -2.59 -0.34
CA THR A 63 9.87 -3.56 0.37
C THR A 63 11.22 -3.71 -0.32
N ASN A 64 12.23 -4.19 0.39
CA ASN A 64 13.53 -4.54 -0.18
C ASN A 64 13.67 -6.05 -0.43
N ARG A 65 12.58 -6.82 -0.28
CA ARG A 65 12.58 -8.27 -0.43
C ARG A 65 11.85 -8.65 -1.72
N ASN A 66 12.43 -9.56 -2.49
CA ASN A 66 11.73 -10.13 -3.63
C ASN A 66 10.57 -11.02 -3.14
N VAL A 67 9.34 -10.51 -3.23
CA VAL A 67 8.14 -11.21 -2.75
C VAL A 67 7.75 -12.38 -3.64
N PHE A 68 8.24 -12.45 -4.88
CA PHE A 68 7.82 -13.48 -5.85
C PHE A 68 8.58 -14.80 -5.69
N GLU A 69 9.70 -14.80 -4.97
CA GLU A 69 10.51 -15.99 -4.71
C GLU A 69 10.17 -16.68 -3.38
N ASP A 70 9.43 -16.01 -2.49
CA ASP A 70 9.05 -16.53 -1.18
C ASP A 70 7.52 -16.54 -1.04
N LYS A 71 6.95 -17.74 -0.89
CA LYS A 71 5.50 -17.94 -0.75
C LYS A 71 4.91 -17.17 0.44
N THR A 72 5.59 -17.14 1.58
CA THR A 72 5.11 -16.46 2.79
C THR A 72 5.14 -14.95 2.60
N LEU A 73 6.18 -14.40 1.97
CA LEU A 73 6.24 -12.99 1.63
C LEU A 73 5.17 -12.61 0.61
N TYR A 74 4.97 -13.44 -0.42
CA TYR A 74 3.89 -13.25 -1.39
C TYR A 74 2.51 -13.21 -0.73
N GLU A 75 2.22 -14.15 0.18
CA GLU A 75 0.95 -14.17 0.92
C GLU A 75 0.76 -12.92 1.79
N ASN A 76 1.80 -12.45 2.46
CA ASN A 76 1.75 -11.20 3.24
C ASN A 76 1.54 -9.98 2.34
N TYR A 77 2.29 -9.87 1.25
CA TYR A 77 2.13 -8.83 0.23
C TYR A 77 0.70 -8.79 -0.31
N HIS A 78 0.19 -9.93 -0.77
CA HIS A 78 -1.14 -10.03 -1.36
C HIS A 78 -2.21 -9.63 -0.35
N LYS A 79 -2.10 -10.09 0.91
CA LYS A 79 -3.05 -9.73 1.96
C LYS A 79 -3.02 -8.25 2.29
N LEU A 80 -1.84 -7.63 2.32
CA LEU A 80 -1.68 -6.20 2.53
C LEU A 80 -2.33 -5.40 1.41
N MET A 81 -2.00 -5.71 0.15
CA MET A 81 -2.57 -5.04 -1.02
C MET A 81 -4.08 -5.20 -1.10
N GLU A 82 -4.60 -6.41 -0.87
CA GLU A 82 -6.04 -6.67 -0.82
C GLU A 82 -6.72 -5.80 0.26
N SER A 83 -6.14 -5.72 1.46
CA SER A 83 -6.72 -4.97 2.57
C SER A 83 -6.74 -3.47 2.29
N LEU A 84 -5.64 -2.92 1.74
CA LEU A 84 -5.57 -1.51 1.33
C LEU A 84 -6.57 -1.21 0.21
N ILE A 85 -6.66 -2.04 -0.82
CA ILE A 85 -7.63 -1.86 -1.92
C ILE A 85 -9.08 -1.89 -1.40
N ARG A 86 -9.40 -2.76 -0.43
CA ARG A 86 -10.73 -2.77 0.22
C ARG A 86 -11.02 -1.51 1.03
N ILE A 87 -10.01 -0.89 1.64
CA ILE A 87 -10.15 0.43 2.27
C ILE A 87 -10.47 1.48 1.20
N MET A 88 -9.79 1.42 0.05
CA MET A 88 -9.96 2.38 -1.04
C MET A 88 -11.34 2.29 -1.70
N ASP A 89 -11.78 1.08 -1.99
CA ASP A 89 -13.10 0.80 -2.57
C ASP A 89 -13.66 -0.53 -2.05
N SER A 90 -14.54 -0.44 -1.06
CA SER A 90 -15.16 -1.60 -0.42
C SER A 90 -16.16 -2.35 -1.33
N LYS A 91 -16.48 -1.81 -2.52
CA LYS A 91 -17.43 -2.43 -3.46
C LYS A 91 -16.76 -3.41 -4.41
N LEU A 92 -15.42 -3.40 -4.49
CA LEU A 92 -14.69 -4.35 -5.33
C LEU A 92 -14.83 -5.77 -4.78
N THR A 93 -15.15 -6.69 -5.67
CA THR A 93 -15.15 -8.12 -5.39
C THR A 93 -13.73 -8.63 -5.20
N LEU A 94 -13.57 -9.78 -4.53
CA LEU A 94 -12.24 -10.39 -4.38
C LEU A 94 -11.60 -10.68 -5.74
N GLU A 95 -12.37 -11.15 -6.71
CA GLU A 95 -11.87 -11.44 -8.07
C GLU A 95 -11.35 -10.18 -8.78
N GLU A 96 -12.03 -9.04 -8.65
CA GLU A 96 -11.55 -7.77 -9.22
C GLU A 96 -10.26 -7.31 -8.55
N ILE A 97 -10.15 -7.47 -7.23
CA ILE A 97 -8.93 -7.14 -6.47
C ILE A 97 -7.77 -8.04 -6.91
N ASP A 98 -7.98 -9.35 -6.97
CA ASP A 98 -6.96 -10.32 -7.38
C ASP A 98 -6.48 -10.03 -8.81
N LYS A 99 -7.40 -9.69 -9.73
CA LYS A 99 -7.04 -9.25 -11.09
C LYS A 99 -6.23 -7.97 -11.10
N LEU A 100 -6.55 -7.00 -10.25
CA LEU A 100 -5.78 -5.74 -10.14
C LEU A 100 -4.34 -6.01 -9.64
N ILE A 101 -4.19 -6.87 -8.64
CA ILE A 101 -2.88 -7.24 -8.08
C ILE A 101 -2.08 -8.04 -9.12
N ALA A 102 -2.67 -9.09 -9.71
CA ALA A 102 -1.99 -9.93 -10.70
C ALA A 102 -1.55 -9.13 -11.93
N LYS A 103 -2.42 -8.26 -12.45
CA LYS A 103 -2.10 -7.39 -13.58
C LYS A 103 -0.91 -6.47 -13.27
N GLY A 104 -0.81 -5.95 -12.04
CA GLY A 104 0.35 -5.17 -11.61
C GLY A 104 1.67 -5.97 -11.62
N VAL A 105 1.59 -7.26 -11.25
CA VAL A 105 2.73 -8.19 -11.29
C VAL A 105 3.16 -8.49 -12.73
N ASP A 106 2.21 -8.78 -13.61
CA ASP A 106 2.48 -9.17 -14.99
C ASP A 106 3.01 -8.03 -15.86
N GLU A 107 2.57 -6.79 -15.60
CA GLU A 107 2.84 -5.64 -16.48
C GLU A 107 4.05 -4.79 -16.07
N ASN A 108 4.84 -5.20 -15.07
CA ASN A 108 5.98 -4.47 -14.48
C ASN A 108 6.34 -3.16 -15.21
N GLU A 109 5.82 -2.03 -14.71
CA GLU A 109 5.84 -0.76 -15.44
C GLU A 109 7.13 0.04 -15.25
N SER A 110 8.08 -0.46 -14.46
CA SER A 110 9.37 0.18 -14.23
C SER A 110 10.54 -0.61 -14.84
N PRO A 111 10.88 -0.38 -16.11
CA PRO A 111 12.02 -1.04 -16.77
C PRO A 111 13.38 -0.37 -16.52
N ASN A 112 13.46 0.72 -15.75
CA ASN A 112 14.63 1.62 -15.80
C ASN A 112 15.60 1.63 -14.61
N THR A 113 15.36 0.84 -13.56
CA THR A 113 16.33 0.63 -12.49
C THR A 113 16.09 -0.76 -11.92
N TYR A 114 17.01 -1.28 -11.13
CA TYR A 114 17.03 -2.63 -10.58
C TYR A 114 15.88 -2.94 -9.59
N ASP A 115 14.75 -2.24 -9.71
CA ASP A 115 13.60 -2.20 -8.82
C ASP A 115 12.31 -2.56 -9.60
N PHE A 116 11.59 -3.58 -9.14
CA PHE A 116 10.25 -3.92 -9.67
C PHE A 116 9.22 -2.92 -9.14
N GLY A 117 8.27 -2.48 -9.97
CA GLY A 117 7.21 -1.62 -9.47
C GLY A 117 6.04 -1.41 -10.43
N TYR A 118 4.86 -1.14 -9.85
CA TYR A 118 3.66 -0.83 -10.60
C TYR A 118 2.76 0.15 -9.83
N GLU A 119 1.87 0.84 -10.56
CA GLU A 119 0.87 1.75 -10.00
C GLU A 119 -0.51 1.50 -10.61
N ARG A 120 -1.56 1.39 -9.78
CA ARG A 120 -2.91 1.11 -10.26
C ARG A 120 -3.93 2.08 -9.68
N TYR A 121 -4.88 2.45 -10.52
CA TYR A 121 -6.08 3.18 -10.11
C TYR A 121 -7.09 2.19 -9.52
N VAL A 122 -7.70 2.56 -8.40
CA VAL A 122 -8.63 1.69 -7.67
C VAL A 122 -10.04 2.26 -7.72
N GLY A 123 -10.97 1.46 -8.26
CA GLY A 123 -12.36 1.85 -8.38
C GLY A 123 -12.60 2.87 -9.49
N LYS A 124 -13.70 3.64 -9.38
CA LYS A 124 -14.10 4.64 -10.37
C LYS A 124 -13.46 6.02 -10.15
N ASP A 125 -13.01 6.29 -8.94
CA ASP A 125 -12.36 7.55 -8.60
C ASP A 125 -10.89 7.51 -9.04
N LYS A 126 -10.53 8.38 -9.98
CA LYS A 126 -9.15 8.45 -10.50
C LYS A 126 -8.16 9.03 -9.49
N GLY A 127 -8.63 9.59 -8.37
CA GLY A 127 -7.78 10.03 -7.26
C GLY A 127 -7.23 8.89 -6.41
N ASN A 128 -7.87 7.71 -6.46
CA ASN A 128 -7.49 6.53 -5.67
C ASN A 128 -6.40 5.74 -6.39
N GLN A 129 -5.18 5.76 -5.87
CA GLN A 129 -4.04 5.07 -6.46
C GLN A 129 -3.35 4.18 -5.43
N ILE A 130 -2.96 2.98 -5.87
CA ILE A 130 -2.11 2.09 -5.09
C ILE A 130 -0.84 1.78 -5.89
N ARG A 131 0.30 2.00 -5.25
CA ARG A 131 1.62 1.75 -5.83
C ARG A 131 2.33 0.67 -5.02
N PHE A 132 2.99 -0.24 -5.71
CA PHE A 132 3.90 -1.20 -5.08
C PHE A 132 5.28 -1.12 -5.71
N THR A 133 6.32 -1.22 -4.89
CA THR A 133 7.71 -1.19 -5.34
C THR A 133 8.57 -2.17 -4.53
N ILE A 134 9.40 -2.94 -5.21
CA ILE A 134 10.47 -3.73 -4.62
C ILE A 134 11.76 -3.02 -4.96
N THR A 135 12.41 -2.44 -3.96
CA THR A 135 13.73 -1.83 -4.14
C THR A 135 14.81 -2.84 -3.75
N ASP A 136 15.35 -3.61 -4.69
CA ASP A 136 16.44 -4.54 -4.42
C ASP A 136 17.72 -3.70 -4.25
N ARG A 137 17.94 -3.19 -3.04
CA ARG A 137 19.20 -2.53 -2.66
C ARG A 137 20.28 -3.59 -2.50
N LYS A 138 20.78 -4.14 -3.62
CA LYS A 138 22.08 -4.80 -3.67
C LYS A 138 23.21 -3.78 -3.63
#